data_AF-T0ZEH1-F1
#
_entry.id   AF-T0ZEH1-F1
#
_cell.length_a   1.000
_cell.length_b   1.000
_cell.length_c   1.000
_cell.angle_alpha   90.00
_cell.angle_beta   90.00
_cell.angle_gamma   90.00
#
_symmetry.space_group_name_H-M   'P 1'
#
loop_
_entity.id
_entity.type
_entity.pdbx_description
1 polymer ?
#
loop_
_entity_poly.entity_id
_entity_poly.type
_entity_poly.pdbx_seq_one_letter_code
_entity_poly.pdbx_strand_id
1 'polypeptide(L)'
;MKDRPLINISGCPPIPEVITGTIVYFLTFGVPEMDEHRRPKVFYGNTIHDRCYRRPFYDKGLFAKSFDDAGARNGWCLYELGCKGPTTYNSCATMKWNGGTSFPIESGHGCLGCSEPAFWDRGDFYKPLSAGLWRGSIGEDLDIAAVAGVALGGAAALAARHRQDKTRSENETKKPEGK
;
A
#
# COMPACT_ATOMS: atom_id res chain seq x y z
N MET A 1 -28.70 -18.65 -4.78
CA MET A 1 -28.09 -18.05 -3.58
C MET A 1 -27.81 -16.55 -3.80
N LYS A 2 -28.81 -15.75 -4.18
CA LYS A 2 -28.62 -14.30 -4.35
C LYS A 2 -29.24 -13.48 -3.19
N ASP A 3 -30.10 -14.12 -2.39
CA ASP A 3 -30.99 -13.42 -1.45
C ASP A 3 -30.62 -13.64 0.03
N ARG A 4 -29.39 -14.10 0.32
CA ARG A 4 -28.91 -14.29 1.70
C ARG A 4 -27.75 -13.34 1.99
N PRO A 5 -27.71 -12.71 3.18
CA PRO A 5 -26.53 -11.95 3.61
C PRO A 5 -25.27 -12.82 3.56
N LEU A 6 -24.23 -12.33 2.89
CA LEU A 6 -22.92 -12.99 2.84
C LEU A 6 -21.96 -12.22 3.75
N ILE A 7 -21.44 -12.91 4.76
CA ILE A 7 -20.42 -12.39 5.67
C ILE A 7 -19.10 -13.09 5.32
N ASN A 8 -18.14 -12.34 4.82
CA ASN A 8 -16.81 -12.84 4.48
C ASN A 8 -15.90 -12.77 5.71
N ILE A 9 -15.36 -13.91 6.13
CA ILE A 9 -14.33 -13.99 7.17
C ILE A 9 -13.01 -14.27 6.44
N SER A 10 -12.33 -13.22 5.99
CA SER A 10 -11.15 -13.31 5.12
C SER A 10 -9.86 -13.62 5.88
N GLY A 11 -8.94 -14.32 5.22
CA GLY A 11 -7.61 -14.69 5.73
C GLY A 11 -7.21 -16.08 5.24
N CYS A 12 -5.91 -16.39 5.21
CA CYS A 12 -5.38 -17.69 4.80
C CYS A 12 -4.57 -18.38 5.92
N PRO A 13 -5.24 -19.00 6.93
CA PRO A 13 -6.67 -18.90 7.22
C PRO A 13 -7.02 -17.60 7.97
N PRO A 14 -8.29 -17.36 8.35
CA PRO A 14 -8.64 -16.34 9.33
C PRO A 14 -8.23 -16.75 10.74
N ILE A 15 -8.05 -15.77 11.63
CA ILE A 15 -7.75 -16.02 13.05
C ILE A 15 -8.91 -16.84 13.68
N PRO A 16 -8.63 -17.92 14.44
CA PRO A 16 -9.68 -18.77 15.01
C PRO A 16 -10.71 -18.00 15.84
N GLU A 17 -10.25 -17.06 16.66
CA GLU A 17 -11.08 -16.21 17.51
C GLU A 17 -11.90 -15.18 16.72
N VAL A 18 -11.47 -14.81 15.50
CA VAL A 18 -12.27 -13.98 14.58
C VAL A 18 -13.41 -14.80 13.98
N ILE A 19 -13.18 -16.08 13.67
CA ILE A 19 -14.24 -16.99 13.18
C ILE A 19 -15.30 -17.18 14.27
N THR A 20 -14.89 -17.61 15.47
CA THR A 20 -15.83 -17.85 16.57
C THR A 20 -16.48 -16.55 17.03
N GLY A 21 -15.73 -15.45 17.11
CA GLY A 21 -16.25 -14.14 17.46
C GLY A 21 -17.31 -13.63 16.47
N THR A 22 -17.14 -13.88 15.18
CA THR A 22 -18.16 -13.53 14.17
C THR A 22 -19.45 -14.34 14.35
N ILE A 23 -19.33 -15.65 14.61
CA ILE A 23 -20.49 -16.52 14.86
C ILE A 23 -21.24 -16.07 16.11
N VAL A 24 -20.52 -15.85 17.22
CA VAL A 24 -21.13 -15.39 18.49
C VAL A 24 -21.80 -14.03 18.30
N TYR A 25 -21.15 -13.09 17.61
CA TYR A 25 -21.74 -11.79 17.31
C TYR A 25 -23.05 -11.95 16.53
N PHE A 26 -23.06 -12.79 15.49
CA PHE A 26 -24.24 -13.04 14.68
C PHE A 26 -25.41 -13.63 15.48
N LEU A 27 -25.13 -14.63 16.33
CA LEU A 27 -26.15 -15.24 17.18
C LEU A 27 -26.71 -14.28 18.22
N THR A 28 -25.91 -13.30 18.67
CA THR A 28 -26.30 -12.37 19.74
C THR A 28 -26.99 -11.11 19.20
N PHE A 29 -26.50 -10.56 18.09
CA PHE A 29 -26.87 -9.23 17.59
C PHE A 29 -27.32 -9.23 16.12
N GLY A 30 -27.22 -10.35 15.40
CA GLY A 30 -27.48 -10.42 13.96
C GLY A 30 -26.28 -9.98 13.10
N VAL A 31 -26.55 -9.57 11.86
CA VAL A 31 -25.49 -9.24 10.88
C VAL A 31 -24.66 -8.03 11.35
N PRO A 32 -23.32 -8.14 11.49
CA PRO A 32 -22.47 -7.02 11.90
C PRO A 32 -22.41 -5.94 10.82
N GLU A 33 -21.95 -4.74 11.20
CA GLU A 33 -21.53 -3.75 10.22
C GLU A 33 -20.36 -4.29 9.39
N MET A 34 -20.44 -4.16 8.07
CA MET A 34 -19.47 -4.71 7.13
C MET A 34 -18.75 -3.64 6.31
N ASP A 35 -17.53 -3.94 5.89
CA ASP A 35 -16.80 -3.14 4.89
C ASP A 35 -17.25 -3.44 3.45
N GLU A 36 -16.60 -2.80 2.48
CA GLU A 36 -16.85 -2.98 1.04
C GLU A 36 -16.62 -4.42 0.52
N HIS A 37 -15.86 -5.22 1.27
CA HIS A 37 -15.59 -6.63 0.97
C HIS A 37 -16.51 -7.57 1.75
N ARG A 38 -17.55 -7.03 2.41
CA ARG A 38 -18.50 -7.77 3.25
C ARG A 38 -17.83 -8.44 4.45
N ARG A 39 -16.78 -7.84 5.00
CA ARG A 39 -16.07 -8.34 6.20
C ARG A 39 -16.54 -7.59 7.44
N PRO A 40 -16.72 -8.25 8.60
CA PRO A 40 -17.12 -7.58 9.84
C PRO A 40 -16.13 -6.48 10.27
N LYS A 41 -16.55 -5.22 10.32
CA LYS A 41 -15.65 -4.09 10.65
C LYS A 41 -15.02 -4.20 12.03
N VAL A 42 -15.64 -4.91 12.97
CA VAL A 42 -15.06 -5.15 14.30
C VAL A 42 -13.71 -5.88 14.23
N PHE A 43 -13.48 -6.71 13.19
CA PHE A 43 -12.22 -7.44 12.99
C PHE A 43 -11.38 -6.92 11.81
N TYR A 44 -12.02 -6.26 10.84
CA TYR A 44 -11.41 -5.81 9.59
C TYR A 44 -11.47 -4.28 9.40
N GLY A 45 -11.77 -3.50 10.45
CA GLY A 45 -11.94 -2.05 10.35
C GLY A 45 -10.64 -1.23 10.35
N ASN A 46 -9.51 -1.86 10.68
CA ASN A 46 -8.19 -1.22 10.66
C ASN A 46 -7.20 -2.06 9.87
N THR A 47 -6.19 -1.40 9.30
CA THR A 47 -5.07 -2.12 8.72
C THR A 47 -4.20 -2.71 9.82
N ILE A 48 -3.42 -3.74 9.47
CA ILE A 48 -2.39 -4.28 10.35
C ILE A 48 -1.41 -3.18 10.76
N HIS A 49 -1.08 -2.25 9.86
CA HIS A 49 -0.13 -1.18 10.14
C HIS A 49 -0.67 -0.16 11.14
N ASP A 50 -1.96 0.17 11.11
CA ASP A 50 -2.59 1.11 12.05
C ASP A 50 -2.40 0.68 13.51
N ARG A 51 -2.32 -0.64 13.75
CA ARG A 51 -2.22 -1.23 15.09
C ARG A 51 -0.91 -1.98 15.32
N CYS A 52 0.06 -1.87 14.41
CA CYS A 52 1.31 -2.60 14.51
C CYS A 52 2.21 -2.04 15.63
N TYR A 53 2.64 -2.88 16.56
CA TYR A 53 3.57 -2.48 17.62
C TYR A 53 4.95 -2.02 17.10
N ARG A 54 5.33 -2.40 15.87
CA ARG A 54 6.57 -1.94 15.23
C ARG A 54 6.46 -0.57 14.54
N ARG A 55 5.27 0.06 14.56
CA ARG A 55 5.04 1.36 13.90
C ARG A 55 5.94 2.49 14.42
N PRO A 56 6.25 2.61 15.72
CA PRO A 56 7.22 3.61 16.18
C PRO A 56 8.61 3.48 15.55
N PHE A 57 9.02 2.29 15.10
CA PHE A 57 10.27 2.11 14.35
C PHE A 57 10.12 2.57 12.89
N TYR A 58 8.97 2.29 12.27
CA TYR A 58 8.64 2.82 10.94
C TYR A 58 8.72 4.34 10.91
N ASP A 59 8.08 5.00 11.87
CA ASP A 59 8.02 6.47 11.94
C ASP A 59 9.40 7.10 12.15
N LYS A 60 10.35 6.35 12.72
CA LYS A 60 11.75 6.76 12.93
C LYS A 60 12.70 6.38 11.78
N GLY A 61 12.19 5.73 10.72
CA GLY A 61 13.02 5.22 9.64
C GLY A 61 13.93 4.05 10.04
N LEU A 62 13.58 3.33 11.11
CA LEU A 62 14.31 2.17 11.60
C LEU A 62 13.72 0.90 10.97
N PHE A 63 14.44 0.37 9.98
CA PHE A 63 14.04 -0.79 9.19
C PHE A 63 15.06 -1.92 9.27
N ALA A 64 14.56 -3.16 9.29
CA ALA A 64 15.37 -4.31 8.91
C ALA A 64 15.59 -4.27 7.38
N LYS A 65 16.84 -4.44 6.95
CA LYS A 65 17.26 -4.38 5.55
C LYS A 65 17.51 -5.76 4.96
N SER A 66 17.87 -6.72 5.80
CA SER A 66 17.93 -8.15 5.45
C SER A 66 17.42 -9.01 6.59
N PHE A 67 17.10 -10.27 6.29
CA PHE A 67 16.83 -11.25 7.33
C PHE A 67 18.05 -11.38 8.26
N ASP A 68 17.79 -11.47 9.56
CA ASP A 68 18.80 -11.63 10.63
C ASP A 68 19.83 -10.49 10.77
N ASP A 69 19.59 -9.31 10.18
CA ASP A 69 20.43 -8.14 10.45
C ASP A 69 20.17 -7.53 11.85
N ALA A 70 20.91 -6.49 12.19
CA ALA A 70 20.73 -5.77 13.45
C ALA A 70 19.31 -5.22 13.59
N GLY A 71 18.68 -4.74 12.52
CA GLY A 71 17.29 -4.25 12.58
C GLY A 71 16.31 -5.37 12.90
N ALA A 72 16.43 -6.52 12.22
CA ALA A 72 15.60 -7.70 12.44
C ALA A 72 15.72 -8.23 13.87
N ARG A 73 16.96 -8.35 14.38
CA ARG A 73 17.25 -8.81 15.75
C ARG A 73 16.77 -7.84 16.83
N ASN A 74 16.71 -6.54 16.53
CA ASN A 74 16.16 -5.51 17.42
C ASN A 74 14.65 -5.27 17.22
N GLY A 75 13.96 -6.07 16.39
CA GLY A 75 12.52 -5.97 16.20
C GLY A 75 12.06 -4.72 15.43
N TRP A 76 12.93 -4.13 14.61
CA TRP A 76 12.61 -2.97 13.78
C TRP A 76 11.58 -3.27 12.70
N CYS A 77 11.08 -2.23 12.03
CA CYS A 77 10.02 -2.39 11.06
C CYS A 77 10.47 -3.21 9.84
N LEU A 78 9.59 -4.08 9.34
CA LEU A 78 9.83 -5.01 8.24
C LEU A 78 9.37 -4.44 6.88
N TYR A 79 9.19 -3.13 6.78
CA TYR A 79 8.68 -2.48 5.56
C TYR A 79 9.63 -2.67 4.36
N GLU A 80 10.93 -2.46 4.56
CA GLU A 80 11.94 -2.67 3.51
C GLU A 80 12.12 -4.15 3.13
N LEU A 81 11.63 -5.08 3.95
CA LEU A 81 11.53 -6.51 3.64
C LEU A 81 10.19 -6.89 2.99
N GLY A 82 9.36 -5.91 2.60
CA GLY A 82 8.16 -6.11 1.80
C GLY A 82 6.85 -6.28 2.56
N CYS A 83 6.80 -5.96 3.86
CA CYS A 83 5.58 -6.06 4.65
C CYS A 83 4.38 -5.32 4.02
N LYS A 84 3.28 -6.05 3.79
CA LYS A 84 2.00 -5.58 3.19
C LYS A 84 0.93 -5.22 4.21
N GLY A 85 1.22 -5.35 5.51
CA GLY A 85 0.37 -4.88 6.61
C GLY A 85 -0.21 -3.45 6.44
N PRO A 86 0.57 -2.51 5.88
CA PRO A 86 0.09 -1.24 5.31
C PRO A 86 -1.27 -1.20 4.62
N THR A 87 -1.57 -2.20 3.78
CA THR A 87 -2.75 -2.25 2.91
C THR A 87 -3.61 -3.47 3.22
N THR A 88 -3.44 -4.06 4.41
CA THR A 88 -4.08 -5.32 4.79
C THR A 88 -4.95 -5.10 6.01
N TYR A 89 -6.24 -5.31 5.88
CA TYR A 89 -7.21 -5.22 6.96
C TYR A 89 -7.35 -6.58 7.65
N ASN A 90 -7.05 -6.63 8.94
CA ASN A 90 -7.18 -7.82 9.79
C ASN A 90 -6.92 -7.46 11.26
N SER A 91 -7.17 -8.41 12.16
CA SER A 91 -6.92 -8.27 13.61
C SER A 91 -5.59 -8.86 14.09
N CYS A 92 -4.68 -9.26 13.19
CA CYS A 92 -3.44 -9.95 13.60
C CYS A 92 -2.56 -9.10 14.52
N ALA A 93 -2.55 -7.78 14.36
CA ALA A 93 -1.72 -6.89 15.19
C ALA A 93 -2.33 -6.60 16.59
N THR A 94 -3.62 -6.89 16.79
CA THR A 94 -4.35 -6.64 18.04
C THR A 94 -4.66 -7.94 18.77
N MET A 95 -5.32 -8.88 18.11
CA MET A 95 -5.70 -10.18 18.68
C MET A 95 -4.58 -11.21 18.63
N LYS A 96 -3.64 -11.05 17.69
CA LYS A 96 -2.63 -12.06 17.35
C LYS A 96 -3.28 -13.40 16.93
N TRP A 97 -2.46 -14.43 16.82
CA TRP A 97 -2.84 -15.79 16.50
C TRP A 97 -2.64 -16.70 17.71
N ASN A 98 -3.44 -17.78 17.76
CA ASN A 98 -3.31 -18.87 18.73
C ASN A 98 -3.41 -18.38 20.18
N GLY A 99 -4.57 -17.82 20.57
CA GLY A 99 -4.79 -17.35 21.93
C GLY A 99 -3.87 -16.18 22.34
N GLY A 100 -3.51 -15.31 21.39
CA GLY A 100 -2.67 -14.15 21.68
C GLY A 100 -1.15 -14.42 21.61
N THR A 101 -0.71 -15.56 21.10
CA THR A 101 0.70 -15.98 21.14
C THR A 101 1.60 -15.12 20.26
N SER A 102 1.32 -15.02 18.96
CA SER A 102 2.16 -14.27 18.02
C SER A 102 1.37 -13.91 16.75
N PHE A 103 1.98 -13.19 15.83
CA PHE A 103 1.50 -13.01 14.46
C PHE A 103 2.72 -12.85 13.53
N PRO A 104 2.57 -12.89 12.19
CA PRO A 104 3.71 -12.96 11.28
C PRO A 104 4.82 -11.93 11.55
N ILE A 105 4.43 -10.66 11.79
CA ILE A 105 5.38 -9.57 12.02
C ILE A 105 6.08 -9.72 13.37
N GLU A 106 5.39 -10.20 14.41
CA GLU A 106 6.03 -10.48 15.71
C GLU A 106 7.07 -11.60 15.58
N SER A 107 6.75 -12.64 14.81
CA SER A 107 7.67 -13.73 14.46
C SER A 107 8.73 -13.38 13.41
N GLY A 108 8.83 -12.11 13.00
CA GLY A 108 9.92 -11.61 12.15
C GLY A 108 9.68 -11.66 10.64
N HIS A 109 8.49 -12.08 10.18
CA HIS A 109 8.15 -12.04 8.75
C HIS A 109 7.15 -10.92 8.44
N GLY A 110 7.37 -10.20 7.33
CA GLY A 110 6.41 -9.20 6.84
C GLY A 110 5.03 -9.81 6.59
N CYS A 111 3.97 -9.04 6.83
CA CYS A 111 2.63 -9.45 6.44
C CYS A 111 2.56 -9.64 4.91
N LEU A 112 1.89 -10.70 4.45
CA LEU A 112 1.75 -11.01 3.02
C LEU A 112 0.51 -10.39 2.37
N GLY A 113 -0.42 -9.89 3.17
CA GLY A 113 -1.72 -9.41 2.70
C GLY A 113 -2.78 -10.49 2.52
N CYS A 114 -2.67 -11.62 3.22
CA CYS A 114 -3.50 -12.80 2.98
C CYS A 114 -5.02 -12.66 3.24
N SER A 115 -5.48 -11.55 3.83
CA SER A 115 -6.91 -11.24 3.97
C SER A 115 -7.45 -10.30 2.90
N GLU A 116 -6.61 -9.86 1.97
CA GLU A 116 -6.99 -8.98 0.87
C GLU A 116 -7.28 -9.77 -0.42
N PRO A 117 -8.23 -9.29 -1.24
CA PRO A 117 -8.52 -9.92 -2.53
C PRO A 117 -7.28 -10.00 -3.44
N ALA A 118 -7.08 -11.16 -4.06
CA ALA A 118 -6.01 -11.40 -5.04
C ALA A 118 -4.58 -11.10 -4.52
N PHE A 119 -4.32 -11.24 -3.22
CA PHE A 119 -3.02 -10.88 -2.64
C PHE A 119 -1.81 -11.61 -3.25
N TRP A 120 -2.01 -12.82 -3.79
CA TRP A 120 -0.98 -13.57 -4.51
C TRP A 120 -0.47 -12.85 -5.77
N ASP A 121 -1.33 -12.08 -6.42
CA ASP A 121 -1.05 -11.41 -7.69
C ASP A 121 -0.69 -9.93 -7.52
N ARG A 122 -0.59 -9.42 -6.28
CA ARG A 122 -0.25 -8.02 -5.97
C ARG A 122 1.26 -7.75 -5.98
N GLY A 123 2.00 -8.53 -6.75
CA GLY A 123 3.46 -8.45 -6.87
C GLY A 123 4.22 -9.26 -5.81
N ASP A 124 5.54 -9.12 -5.83
CA ASP A 124 6.45 -9.87 -4.97
C ASP A 124 6.27 -9.50 -3.48
N PHE A 125 6.18 -10.51 -2.62
CA PHE A 125 6.05 -10.34 -1.18
C PHE A 125 7.22 -9.57 -0.58
N TYR A 126 8.43 -9.71 -1.13
CA TYR A 126 9.65 -9.10 -0.58
C TYR A 126 9.95 -7.73 -1.17
N LYS A 127 9.16 -7.26 -2.14
CA LYS A 127 9.26 -5.88 -2.62
C LYS A 127 8.48 -4.95 -1.69
N PRO A 128 9.10 -3.88 -1.18
CA PRO A 128 8.39 -2.84 -0.43
C PRO A 128 7.25 -2.27 -1.28
N LEU A 129 6.15 -1.91 -0.63
CA LEU A 129 5.13 -1.10 -1.28
C LEU A 129 5.78 0.21 -1.70
N SER A 130 5.57 0.69 -2.92
CA SER A 130 6.12 1.99 -3.32
C SER A 130 5.41 3.10 -2.52
N ALA A 131 6.14 4.14 -2.12
CA ALA A 131 5.61 5.24 -1.32
C ALA A 131 4.37 5.91 -1.96
N GLY A 132 4.18 5.79 -3.29
CA GLY A 132 3.03 6.33 -4.02
C GLY A 132 1.79 5.41 -4.12
N LEU A 133 1.91 4.11 -3.84
CA LEU A 133 0.80 3.14 -3.91
C LEU A 133 0.06 2.92 -2.59
N TRP A 134 0.49 3.58 -1.52
CA TRP A 134 -0.03 3.46 -0.16
C TRP A 134 -1.42 4.07 0.08
N ARG A 135 -1.99 4.73 -0.92
CA ARG A 135 -3.37 5.24 -0.93
C ARG A 135 -3.99 4.70 -2.20
N GLY A 136 -5.00 3.83 -2.08
CA GLY A 136 -5.58 3.04 -3.19
C GLY A 136 -6.28 3.82 -4.31
N SER A 137 -5.85 5.04 -4.65
CA SER A 137 -6.32 5.81 -5.81
C SER A 137 -5.20 6.49 -6.61
N ILE A 138 -3.94 6.51 -6.16
CA ILE A 138 -2.91 7.34 -6.81
C ILE A 138 -2.22 6.63 -7.98
N GLY A 139 -2.42 5.32 -8.17
CA GLY A 139 -1.73 4.56 -9.23
C GLY A 139 -2.12 5.01 -10.64
N GLU A 140 -3.41 5.14 -10.91
CA GLU A 140 -3.90 5.63 -12.22
C GLU A 140 -3.67 7.14 -12.39
N ASP A 141 -3.89 7.93 -11.33
CA ASP A 141 -3.74 9.38 -11.38
C ASP A 141 -2.28 9.83 -11.55
N LEU A 142 -1.30 9.10 -11.00
CA LEU A 142 0.12 9.41 -11.20
C LEU A 142 0.59 9.12 -12.62
N ASP A 143 0.13 8.04 -13.25
CA ASP A 143 0.47 7.75 -14.63
C ASP A 143 -0.16 8.79 -15.57
N ILE A 144 -1.41 9.17 -15.35
CA ILE A 144 -2.08 10.22 -16.12
C ILE A 144 -1.38 11.58 -15.91
N ALA A 145 -1.05 11.93 -14.66
CA ALA A 145 -0.39 13.19 -14.34
C ALA A 145 1.05 13.25 -14.89
N ALA A 146 1.79 12.12 -14.86
CA ALA A 146 3.13 12.03 -15.44
C ALA A 146 3.08 12.19 -16.96
N VAL A 147 2.14 11.53 -17.64
CA VAL A 147 1.95 11.66 -19.09
C VAL A 147 1.53 13.09 -19.47
N ALA A 148 0.59 13.69 -18.74
CA ALA A 148 0.16 15.07 -18.97
C ALA A 148 1.30 16.07 -18.73
N GLY A 149 2.09 15.87 -17.67
CA GLY A 149 3.26 16.70 -17.36
C GLY A 149 4.35 16.63 -18.43
N VAL A 150 4.65 15.43 -18.95
CA VAL A 150 5.61 15.24 -20.05
C VAL A 150 5.10 15.85 -21.36
N ALA A 151 3.82 15.68 -21.68
CA ALA A 151 3.23 16.24 -22.90
C ALA A 151 3.24 17.79 -22.88
N LEU A 152 2.79 18.39 -21.77
CA LEU A 152 2.74 19.85 -21.62
C LEU A 152 4.16 20.45 -21.55
N GLY A 153 5.07 19.83 -20.79
CA GLY A 153 6.46 20.26 -20.68
C GLY A 153 7.23 20.14 -21.99
N GLY A 154 7.04 19.02 -22.71
CA GLY A 154 7.65 18.77 -24.02
C GLY A 154 7.17 19.75 -25.08
N ALA A 155 5.86 20.00 -25.17
CA ALA A 155 5.29 20.97 -26.10
C ALA A 155 5.78 22.40 -25.82
N ALA A 156 5.82 22.81 -24.55
CA ALA A 156 6.33 24.13 -24.15
C ALA A 156 7.82 24.30 -24.49
N ALA A 157 8.64 23.28 -24.22
CA ALA A 157 10.07 23.29 -24.54
C ALA A 157 10.31 23.36 -26.05
N LEU A 158 9.57 22.58 -26.85
CA LEU A 158 9.67 22.62 -28.32
C LEU A 158 9.23 23.97 -28.89
N ALA A 159 8.13 24.54 -28.39
CA ALA A 159 7.66 25.86 -28.81
C ALA A 159 8.65 26.98 -28.45
N ALA A 160 9.28 26.91 -27.27
CA ALA A 160 10.32 27.85 -26.85
C ALA A 160 11.57 27.76 -27.74
N ARG A 161 12.02 26.54 -28.08
CA ARG A 161 13.17 26.32 -28.99
C ARG A 161 12.88 26.81 -30.40
N HIS A 162 11.68 26.54 -30.93
CA HIS A 162 11.29 27.01 -32.26
C HIS A 162 11.17 28.54 -32.34
N ARG A 163 10.73 29.20 -31.25
CA ARG A 163 10.78 30.67 -31.16
C ARG A 163 12.22 31.18 -31.14
N GLN A 164 13.09 30.59 -30.34
CA GLN A 164 14.51 30.97 -30.29
C GLN A 164 15.22 30.77 -31.64
N ASP A 165 15.00 29.66 -32.33
CA ASP A 165 15.61 29.42 -33.65
C ASP A 165 15.08 30.41 -34.70
N LYS A 166 13.79 30.79 -34.64
CA LYS A 166 13.23 31.82 -35.52
C LYS A 166 13.79 33.21 -35.22
N THR A 167 13.95 33.57 -33.95
CA THR A 167 14.59 34.83 -33.57
C THR A 167 16.09 34.84 -33.89
N ARG A 168 16.78 33.68 -33.81
CA ARG A 168 18.18 33.53 -34.22
C ARG A 168 18.33 33.68 -35.73
N SER A 169 17.48 33.05 -36.53
CA SER A 169 17.53 33.17 -37.99
C SER A 169 17.19 34.59 -38.44
N GLU A 170 16.17 35.24 -37.87
CA GLU A 170 15.82 36.64 -38.17
C GLU A 170 16.92 37.64 -37.80
N ASN A 171 17.74 37.34 -36.78
CA ASN A 171 18.90 38.15 -36.41
C ASN A 171 20.13 37.88 -37.29
N GLU A 172 20.31 36.66 -37.81
CA GLU A 172 21.38 36.33 -38.76
C GLU A 172 21.15 36.96 -40.14
N THR A 173 19.90 37.06 -40.61
CA THR A 173 19.56 37.73 -41.88
C THR A 173 19.69 39.26 -41.84
N LYS A 174 19.82 39.85 -40.65
CA LYS A 174 19.95 41.31 -40.44
C LYS A 174 21.39 41.80 -40.24
N LYS A 175 22.40 40.93 -40.28
CA LYS A 175 23.80 41.34 -40.16
C LYS A 175 24.28 41.97 -41.48
N PRO A 176 24.56 43.28 -41.54
CA PRO A 176 25.18 43.88 -42.72
C PRO A 176 26.65 43.45 -42.78
N GLU A 177 27.13 43.11 -43.98
CA GLU A 177 28.56 42.95 -44.25
C GLU A 177 29.28 44.28 -43.97
N GLY A 178 30.07 44.30 -42.90
CA GLY A 178 30.91 45.42 -42.52
C GLY A 178 32.38 45.04 -42.65
N LYS A 179 32.96 45.42 -43.78
CA LYS A 179 34.32 45.90 -44.07
C LYS A 179 35.53 45.22 -43.43
#